data_AF-A0A2D5PBX0-F1
#
_entry.id   AF-A0A2D5PBX0-F1
#
_cell.length_a   1.000
_cell.length_b   1.000
_cell.length_c   1.000
_cell.angle_alpha   90.00
_cell.angle_beta   90.00
_cell.angle_gamma   90.00
#
_symmetry.space_group_name_H-M   'P 1'
#
loop_
_entity.id
_entity.type
_entity.pdbx_description
1 polymer ?
#
loop_
_entity_poly.entity_id
_entity_poly.type
_entity_poly.pdbx_seq_one_letter_code
_entity_poly.pdbx_strand_id
1 'polypeptide(L)'
;MASYHSLITLALTTALIGGCIASDDDDDLNARHYTLHTATDTVSSEGVKTTRVLDNSWDYRSELSDYSNDSAASVDFNDYKVLLIDLGLRPSGGYAIRFDDVREEDDYVRVEYTLLTPSSDINCHYTSGYTNPFVFEAIETRKEILVSESIGTNSCPPDTQ
;
A
#
# COMPACT_ATOMS: atom_id res chain seq x y z
N MET A 1 82.69 -4.67 2.94
CA MET A 1 82.55 -6.09 3.31
C MET A 1 81.69 -6.12 4.58
N ALA A 2 80.39 -6.34 4.45
CA ALA A 2 79.74 -7.67 4.46
C ALA A 2 79.90 -8.35 5.84
N SER A 3 78.89 -8.91 6.50
CA SER A 3 77.49 -9.17 6.16
C SER A 3 76.84 -9.88 7.39
N TYR A 4 75.64 -9.44 7.81
CA TYR A 4 74.46 -10.21 8.28
C TYR A 4 74.58 -11.07 9.59
N HIS A 5 73.55 -11.30 10.44
CA HIS A 5 72.14 -11.63 10.21
C HIS A 5 71.28 -11.59 11.51
N SER A 6 69.96 -11.33 11.34
CA SER A 6 68.81 -11.99 12.02
C SER A 6 68.46 -11.64 13.48
N LEU A 7 67.23 -11.31 13.91
CA LEU A 7 65.88 -11.41 13.32
C LEU A 7 65.03 -10.26 13.90
N ILE A 8 64.32 -9.51 13.06
CA ILE A 8 63.27 -8.58 13.50
C ILE A 8 61.92 -9.27 13.26
N THR A 9 61.27 -9.67 14.35
CA THR A 9 59.92 -10.22 14.34
C THR A 9 58.93 -9.07 14.17
N LEU A 10 58.38 -8.91 12.96
CA LEU A 10 57.36 -7.92 12.67
C LEU A 10 56.01 -8.42 13.21
N ALA A 11 55.57 -7.87 14.34
CA ALA A 11 54.22 -8.11 14.86
C ALA A 11 53.21 -7.29 14.03
N LEU A 12 52.49 -7.97 13.14
CA LEU A 12 51.39 -7.41 12.37
C LEU A 12 50.21 -7.15 13.33
N THR A 13 50.05 -5.90 13.76
CA THR A 13 48.88 -5.47 14.53
C THR A 13 47.80 -4.99 13.56
N THR A 14 46.77 -5.81 13.41
CA THR A 14 45.54 -5.51 12.67
C THR A 14 44.77 -4.41 13.39
N ALA A 15 44.81 -3.19 12.84
CA ALA A 15 43.89 -2.13 13.22
C ALA A 15 42.54 -2.37 12.54
N LEU A 16 41.60 -2.94 13.28
CA LEU A 16 40.17 -2.86 13.00
C LEU A 16 39.75 -1.39 13.11
N ILE A 17 39.72 -0.69 11.98
CA ILE A 17 38.96 0.56 11.88
C ILE A 17 37.61 0.17 11.31
N GLY A 18 36.64 0.05 12.22
CA GLY A 18 35.23 -0.08 11.88
C GLY A 18 34.83 1.11 11.03
N GLY A 19 34.63 0.85 9.73
CA GLY A 19 33.90 1.73 8.84
C GLY A 19 32.42 1.62 9.15
N CYS A 20 31.85 2.77 9.49
CA CYS A 20 30.44 3.11 9.66
C CYS A 20 29.43 2.01 9.28
N ILE A 21 28.73 1.47 10.27
CA ILE A 21 27.35 1.05 10.07
C ILE A 21 26.56 2.33 9.80
N ALA A 22 26.20 2.55 8.53
CA ALA A 22 25.07 3.41 8.22
C ALA A 22 23.86 2.73 8.86
N SER A 23 23.31 3.36 9.89
CA SER A 23 21.93 3.09 10.28
C SER A 23 21.13 3.79 9.21
N ASP A 24 20.78 3.06 8.15
CA ASP A 24 19.82 3.54 7.17
C ASP A 24 18.49 3.65 7.93
N ASP A 25 18.06 4.90 8.13
CA ASP A 25 16.75 5.26 8.67
C ASP A 25 15.67 4.85 7.64
N ASP A 26 15.39 3.55 7.53
CA ASP A 26 14.34 2.99 6.65
C ASP A 26 12.91 3.36 7.11
N ASP A 27 12.76 4.06 8.24
CA ASP A 27 11.46 4.47 8.79
C ASP A 27 10.83 5.68 8.09
N ASP A 28 11.55 6.39 7.21
CA ASP A 28 11.07 7.64 6.56
C ASP A 28 10.63 7.46 5.09
N LEU A 29 10.62 6.23 4.56
CA LEU A 29 10.19 5.98 3.17
C LEU A 29 8.69 5.71 3.01
N ASN A 30 7.90 5.72 4.09
CA ASN A 30 6.46 5.52 3.98
C ASN A 30 5.78 6.84 3.61
N ALA A 31 5.20 6.92 2.42
CA ALA A 31 4.46 8.12 2.03
C ALA A 31 3.20 8.23 2.89
N ARG A 32 2.92 9.44 3.41
CA ARG A 32 1.73 9.66 4.23
C ARG A 32 0.48 9.43 3.39
N HIS A 33 -0.45 8.64 3.91
CA HIS A 33 -1.70 8.34 3.24
C HIS A 33 -2.85 8.16 4.24
N TYR A 34 -4.09 8.35 3.76
CA TYR A 34 -5.30 8.11 4.54
C TYR A 34 -6.52 7.84 3.66
N THR A 35 -7.43 6.99 4.16
CA THR A 35 -8.67 6.64 3.47
C THR A 35 -9.69 7.77 3.54
N LEU A 36 -10.21 8.16 2.36
CA LEU A 36 -11.26 9.16 2.22
C LEU A 36 -12.65 8.51 2.25
N HIS A 37 -12.85 7.48 1.42
CA HIS A 37 -14.10 6.73 1.31
C HIS A 37 -13.79 5.27 1.04
N THR A 38 -14.59 4.39 1.63
CA THR A 38 -14.56 2.95 1.34
C THR A 38 -15.91 2.33 1.62
N ALA A 39 -16.24 1.30 0.86
CA ALA A 39 -17.35 0.41 1.19
C ALA A 39 -17.04 -0.99 0.65
N THR A 40 -17.66 -2.00 1.26
CA THR A 40 -17.56 -3.40 0.82
C THR A 40 -18.78 -3.86 0.05
N ASP A 41 -19.96 -3.28 0.31
CA ASP A 41 -21.25 -3.82 -0.15
C ASP A 41 -21.98 -2.92 -1.17
N THR A 42 -21.43 -1.75 -1.48
CA THR A 42 -21.99 -0.87 -2.52
C THR A 42 -21.92 -1.58 -3.87
N VAL A 43 -22.81 -1.26 -4.81
CA VAL A 43 -22.71 -1.72 -6.20
C VAL A 43 -22.54 -0.49 -7.09
N SER A 44 -21.35 -0.35 -7.70
CA SER A 44 -21.08 0.74 -8.65
C SER A 44 -21.75 0.46 -10.00
N SER A 45 -21.87 1.51 -10.83
CA SER A 45 -22.57 1.46 -12.11
C SER A 45 -21.81 0.69 -13.21
N GLU A 46 -20.47 0.67 -13.15
CA GLU A 46 -19.63 0.03 -14.18
C GLU A 46 -19.44 -1.47 -13.91
N GLY A 47 -19.33 -1.87 -12.63
CA GLY A 47 -19.17 -3.26 -12.22
C GLY A 47 -17.89 -3.95 -12.68
N VAL A 48 -16.92 -3.19 -13.19
CA VAL A 48 -15.62 -3.66 -13.69
C VAL A 48 -14.52 -3.20 -12.75
N LYS A 49 -13.56 -4.10 -12.47
CA LYS A 49 -12.38 -3.78 -11.67
C LYS A 49 -11.62 -2.61 -12.31
N THR A 50 -11.35 -1.58 -11.52
CA THR A 50 -10.77 -0.32 -11.99
C THR A 50 -9.75 0.20 -11.00
N THR A 51 -8.65 0.76 -11.50
CA THR A 51 -7.68 1.51 -10.69
C THR A 51 -7.43 2.85 -11.38
N ARG A 52 -7.64 3.96 -10.66
CA ARG A 52 -7.48 5.32 -11.21
C ARG A 52 -6.73 6.22 -10.25
N VAL A 53 -5.85 7.05 -10.78
CA VAL A 53 -5.19 8.13 -10.05
C VAL A 53 -5.89 9.43 -10.43
N LEU A 54 -6.39 10.14 -9.43
CA LEU A 54 -7.14 11.39 -9.57
C LEU A 54 -6.28 12.50 -8.97
N ASP A 55 -5.88 13.46 -9.80
CA ASP A 55 -4.90 14.50 -9.46
C ASP A 55 -5.52 15.87 -9.21
N ASN A 56 -6.84 15.96 -9.24
CA ASN A 56 -7.57 17.19 -8.99
C ASN A 56 -8.95 16.93 -8.35
N SER A 57 -9.51 17.99 -7.76
CA SER A 57 -10.77 17.92 -7.00
C SER A 57 -12.01 17.69 -7.84
N TRP A 58 -11.97 18.05 -9.13
CA TRP A 58 -13.10 17.83 -10.03
C TRP A 58 -13.25 16.35 -10.37
N ASP A 59 -12.15 15.71 -10.78
CA ASP A 59 -12.14 14.29 -11.13
C ASP A 59 -12.47 13.42 -9.92
N TYR A 60 -11.87 13.72 -8.76
CA TYR A 60 -12.22 13.04 -7.51
C TYR A 60 -13.72 13.11 -7.20
N ARG A 61 -14.34 14.29 -7.26
CA ARG A 61 -15.77 14.45 -6.97
C ARG A 61 -16.63 13.76 -8.02
N SER A 62 -16.23 13.82 -9.29
CA SER A 62 -16.95 13.19 -10.39
C SER A 62 -16.98 11.68 -10.20
N GLU A 63 -15.82 11.06 -9.98
CA GLU A 63 -15.69 9.61 -9.79
C GLU A 63 -16.42 9.15 -8.52
N LEU A 64 -16.27 9.84 -7.39
CA LEU A 64 -16.93 9.46 -6.13
C LEU A 64 -18.46 9.34 -6.27
N SER A 65 -19.08 10.14 -7.15
CA SER A 65 -20.53 10.14 -7.34
C SER A 65 -21.11 8.82 -7.88
N ASP A 66 -20.27 7.97 -8.49
CA ASP A 66 -20.67 6.63 -8.93
C ASP A 66 -20.67 5.59 -7.80
N TYR A 67 -20.04 5.93 -6.65
CA TYR A 67 -19.81 4.99 -5.55
C TYR A 67 -20.48 5.42 -4.23
N SER A 68 -20.73 6.71 -4.01
CA SER A 68 -21.34 7.18 -2.77
C SER A 68 -22.18 8.44 -2.98
N ASN A 69 -23.20 8.59 -2.13
CA ASN A 69 -23.94 9.83 -1.99
C ASN A 69 -23.28 10.81 -1.00
N ASP A 70 -22.16 10.41 -0.39
CA ASP A 70 -21.41 11.26 0.52
C ASP A 70 -20.81 12.46 -0.21
N SER A 71 -20.66 13.56 0.52
CA SER A 71 -19.86 14.67 0.02
C SER A 71 -18.39 14.28 -0.06
N ALA A 72 -17.74 14.64 -1.17
CA ALA A 72 -16.29 14.49 -1.30
C ALA A 72 -15.55 15.21 -0.16
N ALA A 73 -14.66 14.47 0.51
CA ALA A 73 -13.77 15.04 1.52
C ALA A 73 -12.83 16.13 0.93
N SER A 74 -12.39 17.07 1.76
CA SER A 74 -11.43 18.10 1.34
C SER A 74 -10.01 17.50 1.25
N VAL A 75 -9.38 17.62 0.09
CA VAL A 75 -8.01 17.15 -0.18
C VAL A 75 -7.20 18.31 -0.78
N ASP A 76 -5.99 18.53 -0.27
CA ASP A 76 -5.06 19.48 -0.90
C ASP A 76 -4.34 18.82 -2.07
N PHE A 77 -4.88 19.00 -3.26
CA PHE A 77 -4.30 18.48 -4.50
C PHE A 77 -3.00 19.18 -4.91
N ASN A 78 -2.45 20.10 -4.10
CA ASN A 78 -1.08 20.57 -4.28
C ASN A 78 -0.05 19.59 -3.71
N ASP A 79 -0.44 18.78 -2.73
CA ASP A 79 0.45 17.85 -2.04
C ASP A 79 -0.03 16.39 -2.19
N TYR A 80 -1.32 16.17 -2.47
CA TYR A 80 -1.93 14.85 -2.52
C TYR A 80 -2.43 14.49 -3.93
N LYS A 81 -2.42 13.18 -4.21
CA LYS A 81 -3.24 12.55 -5.24
C LYS A 81 -4.23 11.59 -4.57
N VAL A 82 -5.32 11.26 -5.25
CA VAL A 82 -6.28 10.25 -4.77
C VAL A 82 -6.17 9.01 -5.64
N LEU A 83 -5.94 7.86 -5.02
CA LEU A 83 -5.97 6.55 -5.66
C LEU A 83 -7.34 5.90 -5.43
N LEU A 84 -8.07 5.65 -6.50
CA LEU A 84 -9.24 4.77 -6.51
C LEU A 84 -8.80 3.34 -6.82
N ILE A 85 -9.14 2.41 -5.93
CA ILE A 85 -9.14 0.97 -6.21
C ILE A 85 -10.58 0.48 -6.11
N ASP A 86 -11.12 0.04 -7.24
CA ASP A 86 -12.43 -0.59 -7.37
C ASP A 86 -12.23 -2.06 -7.76
N LEU A 87 -12.77 -2.99 -6.96
CA LEU A 87 -12.72 -4.42 -7.30
C LEU A 87 -13.69 -4.80 -8.42
N GLY A 88 -14.69 -3.99 -8.74
CA GLY A 88 -15.82 -4.34 -9.58
C GLY A 88 -16.75 -5.35 -8.89
N LEU A 89 -17.70 -5.90 -9.65
CA LEU A 89 -18.69 -6.84 -9.10
C LEU A 89 -18.02 -8.09 -8.52
N ARG A 90 -18.47 -8.46 -7.32
CA ARG A 90 -18.10 -9.67 -6.60
C ARG A 90 -19.34 -10.46 -6.24
N PRO A 91 -19.30 -11.80 -6.30
CA PRO A 91 -20.50 -12.64 -6.20
C PRO A 91 -21.11 -12.75 -4.79
N SER A 92 -20.40 -12.26 -3.78
CA SER A 92 -20.80 -12.31 -2.37
C SER A 92 -20.13 -11.18 -1.58
N GLY A 93 -20.52 -11.00 -0.32
CA GLY A 93 -19.69 -10.29 0.65
C GLY A 93 -18.38 -11.03 0.96
N GLY A 94 -17.55 -10.40 1.80
CA GLY A 94 -16.27 -10.97 2.27
C GLY A 94 -15.04 -10.60 1.45
N TYR A 95 -15.25 -10.03 0.26
CA TYR A 95 -14.19 -9.39 -0.50
C TYR A 95 -13.82 -8.05 0.13
N ALA A 96 -12.53 -7.74 0.18
CA ALA A 96 -12.04 -6.49 0.74
C ALA A 96 -10.74 -6.06 0.05
N ILE A 97 -10.36 -4.81 0.27
CA ILE A 97 -9.09 -4.24 -0.13
C ILE A 97 -8.30 -3.98 1.16
N ARG A 98 -7.04 -4.40 1.19
CA ARG A 98 -6.11 -4.04 2.26
C ARG A 98 -4.88 -3.40 1.64
N PHE A 99 -4.54 -2.19 2.06
CA PHE A 99 -3.23 -1.61 1.77
C PHE A 99 -2.18 -2.35 2.61
N ASP A 100 -1.16 -2.86 1.94
CA ASP A 100 -0.05 -3.55 2.59
C ASP A 100 1.11 -2.58 2.80
N ASP A 101 1.37 -1.70 1.81
CA ASP A 101 2.49 -0.77 1.85
C ASP A 101 2.26 0.43 0.92
N VAL A 102 2.74 1.62 1.32
CA VAL A 102 2.74 2.84 0.50
C VAL A 102 4.12 3.47 0.64
N ARG A 103 5.03 3.09 -0.25
CA ARG A 103 6.45 3.47 -0.17
C ARG A 103 6.79 4.55 -1.18
N GLU A 104 7.44 5.60 -0.72
CA GLU A 104 8.09 6.59 -1.57
C GLU A 104 9.40 6.04 -2.12
N GLU A 105 9.55 6.13 -3.43
CA GLU A 105 10.71 5.70 -4.20
C GLU A 105 11.29 6.96 -4.90
N ASP A 106 12.48 6.85 -5.51
CA ASP A 106 13.16 8.01 -6.10
C ASP A 106 12.26 8.83 -7.05
N ASP A 107 11.59 8.15 -8.00
CA ASP A 107 10.80 8.78 -9.07
C ASP A 107 9.28 8.54 -8.99
N TYR A 108 8.84 7.63 -8.11
CA TYR A 108 7.45 7.19 -8.00
C TYR A 108 7.06 6.89 -6.55
N VAL A 109 5.77 6.67 -6.31
CA VAL A 109 5.26 6.05 -5.08
C VAL A 109 4.73 4.68 -5.44
N ARG A 110 5.22 3.66 -4.75
CA ARG A 110 4.75 2.28 -4.87
C ARG A 110 3.61 2.07 -3.88
N VAL A 111 2.45 1.67 -4.38
CA VAL A 111 1.32 1.25 -3.56
C VAL A 111 1.13 -0.24 -3.71
N GLU A 112 1.29 -0.97 -2.62
CA GLU A 112 1.03 -2.40 -2.56
C GLU A 112 -0.30 -2.65 -1.85
N TYR A 113 -1.18 -3.41 -2.48
CA TYR A 113 -2.44 -3.81 -1.88
C TYR A 113 -2.76 -5.27 -2.13
N THR A 114 -3.52 -5.85 -1.20
CA THR A 114 -4.07 -7.19 -1.29
C THR A 114 -5.56 -7.11 -1.58
N LEU A 115 -5.99 -7.76 -2.66
CA LEU A 115 -7.37 -8.18 -2.84
C LEU A 115 -7.64 -9.37 -1.92
N LEU A 116 -8.43 -9.16 -0.88
CA LEU A 116 -8.84 -10.22 0.03
C LEU A 116 -10.08 -10.93 -0.52
N THR A 117 -9.99 -12.26 -0.62
CA THR A 117 -11.09 -13.15 -1.03
C THR A 117 -11.78 -13.75 0.20
N PRO A 118 -13.09 -14.05 0.15
CA PRO A 118 -13.77 -14.70 1.26
C PRO A 118 -13.11 -16.03 1.62
N SER A 119 -12.83 -16.26 2.90
CA SER A 119 -12.36 -17.57 3.39
C SER A 119 -13.40 -18.66 3.17
N SER A 120 -12.95 -19.88 2.92
CA SER A 120 -13.78 -21.08 2.89
C SER A 120 -14.00 -21.72 4.27
N ASP A 121 -13.47 -21.10 5.34
CA ASP A 121 -13.70 -21.55 6.72
C ASP A 121 -15.19 -21.51 7.05
N ILE A 122 -15.68 -22.58 7.67
CA ILE A 122 -17.09 -22.75 8.06
C ILE A 122 -17.56 -21.67 9.05
N ASN A 123 -16.64 -21.08 9.81
CA ASN A 123 -16.95 -20.02 10.77
C ASN A 123 -17.08 -18.65 10.09
N CYS A 124 -16.79 -18.54 8.80
CA CYS A 124 -16.93 -17.29 8.07
C CYS A 124 -18.28 -17.24 7.35
N HIS A 125 -19.14 -16.33 7.84
CA HIS A 125 -20.43 -16.04 7.24
C HIS A 125 -20.35 -14.75 6.42
N TYR A 126 -20.68 -14.86 5.13
CA TYR A 126 -20.71 -13.73 4.21
C TYR A 126 -22.10 -13.53 3.65
N THR A 127 -22.43 -12.28 3.32
CA THR A 127 -23.70 -11.96 2.65
C THR A 127 -23.76 -12.61 1.27
N SER A 128 -24.94 -13.11 0.92
CA SER A 128 -25.24 -13.54 -0.44
C SER A 128 -25.67 -12.33 -1.27
N GLY A 129 -25.27 -12.29 -2.54
CA GLY A 129 -25.59 -11.21 -3.45
C GLY A 129 -24.35 -10.45 -3.93
N TYR A 130 -24.51 -9.77 -5.06
CA TYR A 130 -23.40 -9.02 -5.65
C TYR A 130 -23.00 -7.84 -4.77
N THR A 131 -21.70 -7.66 -4.59
CA THR A 131 -21.08 -6.54 -3.90
C THR A 131 -20.02 -5.90 -4.79
N ASN A 132 -19.55 -4.71 -4.45
CA ASN A 132 -18.50 -4.01 -5.19
C ASN A 132 -17.61 -3.25 -4.19
N PRO A 133 -16.60 -3.90 -3.58
CA PRO A 133 -15.68 -3.21 -2.68
C PRO A 133 -14.84 -2.16 -3.41
N PHE A 134 -14.72 -0.97 -2.82
CA PHE A 134 -13.88 0.11 -3.34
C PHE A 134 -13.19 0.89 -2.21
N VAL A 135 -12.12 1.61 -2.56
CA VAL A 135 -11.47 2.58 -1.68
C VAL A 135 -10.95 3.78 -2.48
N PHE A 136 -11.14 4.97 -1.93
CA PHE A 136 -10.48 6.22 -2.32
C PHE A 136 -9.44 6.55 -1.24
N GLU A 137 -8.17 6.47 -1.59
CA GLU A 137 -7.04 6.71 -0.69
C GLU A 137 -6.32 8.00 -1.08
N ALA A 138 -6.20 8.95 -0.16
CA ALA A 138 -5.35 10.12 -0.36
C ALA A 138 -3.89 9.74 -0.07
N ILE A 139 -2.98 10.06 -0.99
CA ILE A 139 -1.55 9.77 -0.87
C ILE A 139 -0.79 11.09 -1.07
N GLU A 140 0.02 11.47 -0.08
CA GLU A 140 0.86 12.67 -0.10
C GLU A 140 1.99 12.48 -1.12
N THR A 141 1.75 12.86 -2.38
CA THR A 141 2.75 12.79 -3.43
C THR A 141 2.39 13.61 -4.66
N ARG A 142 3.44 14.03 -5.38
CA ARG A 142 3.35 14.55 -6.76
C ARG A 142 3.91 13.57 -7.80
N LYS A 143 4.64 12.55 -7.35
CA LYS A 143 5.28 11.54 -8.19
C LYS A 143 4.23 10.64 -8.85
N GLU A 144 4.65 9.86 -9.84
CA GLU A 144 3.79 8.83 -10.43
C GLU A 144 3.42 7.78 -9.37
N ILE A 145 2.20 7.27 -9.40
CA ILE A 145 1.78 6.19 -8.49
C ILE A 145 1.78 4.89 -9.27
N LEU A 146 2.61 3.93 -8.84
CA LEU A 146 2.64 2.58 -9.39
C LEU A 146 2.00 1.62 -8.40
N VAL A 147 1.03 0.85 -8.88
CA VAL A 147 0.24 -0.04 -8.04
C VAL A 147 0.65 -1.49 -8.26
N SER A 148 0.90 -2.20 -7.17
CA SER A 148 1.17 -3.64 -7.14
C SER A 148 0.01 -4.34 -6.43
N GLU A 149 -0.64 -5.28 -7.11
CA GLU A 149 -1.72 -6.08 -6.52
C GLU A 149 -1.20 -7.47 -6.13
N SER A 150 -1.60 -7.91 -4.94
CA SER A 150 -1.55 -9.31 -4.54
C SER A 150 -2.95 -9.86 -4.22
N ILE A 151 -3.09 -11.18 -4.12
CA ILE A 151 -4.34 -11.85 -3.74
C ILE A 151 -4.11 -12.58 -2.42
N GLY A 152 -5.03 -12.36 -1.49
CA GLY A 152 -5.02 -12.99 -0.17
C GLY A 152 -6.39 -13.55 0.19
N THR A 153 -6.45 -14.17 1.36
CA THR A 153 -7.70 -14.68 1.95
C THR A 153 -8.04 -13.84 3.17
N ASN A 154 -9.30 -13.40 3.24
CA ASN A 154 -9.81 -12.65 4.37
C ASN A 154 -10.03 -13.59 5.56
N SER A 155 -9.42 -13.32 6.70
CA SER A 155 -9.75 -14.00 7.95
C SER A 155 -10.96 -13.30 8.59
N CYS A 156 -12.07 -14.00 8.76
CA CYS A 156 -13.14 -13.49 9.61
C CYS A 156 -12.72 -13.59 11.09
N PRO A 157 -13.12 -12.65 11.97
CA PRO A 157 -12.93 -12.83 13.41
C PRO A 157 -13.67 -14.08 13.88
N PRO A 158 -13.15 -14.83 14.88
CA PRO A 158 -13.95 -15.88 15.51
C PRO A 158 -15.17 -15.23 16.18
N ASP A 159 -16.34 -15.85 16.04
CA ASP A 159 -17.56 -15.43 16.74
C ASP A 159 -17.24 -15.22 18.22
N THR A 160 -17.34 -13.98 18.68
CA THR A 160 -17.34 -13.69 20.12
C THR A 160 -18.71 -14.12 20.63
N GLN A 161 -18.77 -15.36 21.09
CA GLN A 161 -19.91 -15.96 21.78
C GLN A 161 -20.25 -15.19 23.07
#